data_AF-A0A0K2VK52-F1
#
_entry.id   AF-A0A0K2VK52-F1
#
_cell.length_a   1.000
_cell.length_b   1.000
_cell.length_c   1.000
_cell.angle_alpha   90.00
_cell.angle_beta   90.00
_cell.angle_gamma   90.00
#
_symmetry.space_group_name_H-M   'P 1'
#
loop_
_entity.id
_entity.type
_entity.pdbx_description
1 polymer ?
#
loop_
_entity_poly.entity_id
_entity_poly.type
_entity_poly.pdbx_seq_one_letter_code
_entity_poly.pdbx_strand_id
1 'polypeptide(L)'
;EVILNRHPSFRPRMRAILLDWLIEVCEVYRLHRETFYLAVDFIDRYLSITQDMPKNKLQLIGVSCLFIGAKIEEIYPPKLKEFAYVTDGACTEEQILEMELVILKALNWSLCPVTPNAWMKLFLQLKNCDKTPRNEKFVNSQFSGLPFSRIMQLIDLCTMDMGSLSFKYSVLV
;
A
#
# COMPACT_ATOMS: atom_id res chain seq x y z
N GLU A 1 -12.02 -13.93 -1.47
CA GLU A 1 -12.68 -14.62 -2.60
C GLU A 1 -12.96 -13.73 -3.81
N VAL A 2 -13.44 -12.48 -3.62
CA VAL A 2 -13.85 -11.59 -4.74
C VAL A 2 -12.78 -11.41 -5.83
N ILE A 3 -11.52 -11.13 -5.47
CA ILE A 3 -10.43 -10.91 -6.44
C ILE A 3 -10.16 -12.17 -7.29
N LEU A 4 -10.06 -13.35 -6.67
CA LEU A 4 -9.75 -14.59 -7.38
C LEU A 4 -10.91 -15.04 -8.28
N ASN A 5 -12.15 -14.79 -7.86
CA ASN A 5 -13.33 -15.08 -8.67
C ASN A 5 -13.41 -14.20 -9.93
N ARG A 6 -12.91 -12.96 -9.86
CA ARG A 6 -12.85 -12.01 -11.00
C ARG A 6 -11.64 -12.22 -11.90
N HIS A 7 -10.63 -12.94 -11.42
CA HIS A 7 -9.39 -13.20 -12.14
C HIS A 7 -9.03 -14.69 -12.04
N PRO A 8 -9.68 -15.58 -12.81
CA PRO A 8 -9.48 -17.03 -12.73
C PRO A 8 -8.03 -17.46 -13.00
N SER A 9 -7.27 -16.62 -13.70
CA SER A 9 -5.86 -16.88 -13.97
C SER A 9 -4.98 -16.68 -12.73
N PHE A 10 -5.38 -15.83 -11.77
CA PHE A 10 -4.57 -15.46 -10.61
C PHE A 10 -4.54 -16.55 -9.54
N ARG A 11 -3.40 -16.66 -8.87
CA ARG A 11 -3.23 -17.49 -7.67
C ARG A 11 -2.97 -16.58 -6.47
N PRO A 12 -3.44 -16.93 -5.25
CA PRO A 12 -3.21 -16.12 -4.05
C PRO A 12 -1.74 -15.71 -3.88
N ARG A 13 -0.83 -16.65 -4.12
CA ARG A 13 0.62 -16.44 -4.01
C ARG A 13 1.17 -15.33 -4.92
N MET A 14 0.53 -15.04 -6.06
CA MET A 14 0.98 -13.99 -6.98
C MET A 14 0.86 -12.60 -6.34
N ARG A 15 -0.20 -12.36 -5.55
CA ARG A 15 -0.35 -11.12 -4.78
C ARG A 15 0.74 -11.01 -3.72
N ALA A 16 0.97 -12.08 -2.96
CA ALA A 16 2.04 -12.11 -1.95
C ALA A 16 3.41 -11.79 -2.57
N ILE A 17 3.77 -12.42 -3.71
CA ILE A 17 5.03 -12.12 -4.41
C ILE A 17 5.10 -10.65 -4.87
N LEU A 18 3.99 -10.09 -5.37
CA LEU A 18 3.95 -8.69 -5.76
C LEU A 18 4.15 -7.75 -4.57
N LEU A 19 3.47 -8.01 -3.46
CA LEU A 19 3.58 -7.18 -2.26
C LEU A 19 4.97 -7.28 -1.62
N ASP A 20 5.58 -8.47 -1.63
CA ASP A 20 6.94 -8.71 -1.13
C ASP A 20 7.95 -7.83 -1.88
N TRP A 21 7.87 -7.90 -3.21
CA TRP A 21 8.68 -7.06 -4.08
C TRP A 21 8.44 -5.56 -3.84
N LEU A 22 7.18 -5.13 -3.65
CA LEU A 22 6.90 -3.72 -3.34
C LEU A 22 7.47 -3.27 -2.00
N ILE A 23 7.55 -4.14 -0.99
CA ILE A 23 8.24 -3.86 0.28
C ILE A 23 9.72 -3.60 0.00
N GLU A 24 10.38 -4.48 -0.76
CA GLU A 24 11.80 -4.30 -1.15
C GLU A 24 12.03 -2.98 -1.89
N VAL A 25 11.16 -2.63 -2.84
CA VAL A 25 11.20 -1.34 -3.56
C VAL A 25 11.07 -0.17 -2.58
N CYS A 26 10.13 -0.24 -1.64
CA CYS A 26 9.96 0.80 -0.62
C CYS A 26 11.21 0.95 0.26
N GLU A 27 11.85 -0.15 0.64
CA GLU A 27 13.09 -0.12 1.43
C GLU A 27 14.26 0.52 0.66
N VAL A 28 14.43 0.17 -0.62
CA VAL A 28 15.47 0.72 -1.49
C VAL A 28 15.31 2.24 -1.65
N TYR A 29 14.09 2.70 -1.94
CA TYR A 29 13.79 4.13 -2.10
C TYR A 29 13.50 4.87 -0.80
N ARG A 30 13.57 4.18 0.35
CA ARG A 30 13.26 4.71 1.69
C ARG A 30 11.88 5.37 1.78
N LEU A 31 10.90 4.79 1.09
CA LEU A 31 9.51 5.26 1.11
C LEU A 31 8.89 5.03 2.48
N HIS A 32 7.93 5.87 2.84
CA HIS A 32 7.15 5.70 4.04
C HIS A 32 6.33 4.40 3.97
N ARG A 33 6.16 3.77 5.13
CA ARG A 33 5.26 2.62 5.27
C ARG A 33 3.83 2.94 4.84
N GLU A 34 3.39 4.19 5.01
CA GLU A 34 2.09 4.66 4.53
C GLU A 34 1.97 4.54 3.00
N THR A 35 3.01 4.93 2.25
CA THR A 35 3.10 4.79 0.79
C THR A 35 2.89 3.35 0.33
N PHE A 36 3.51 2.38 1.01
CA PHE A 36 3.30 0.96 0.75
C PHE A 36 1.84 0.54 0.98
N TYR A 37 1.25 0.90 2.13
CA TYR A 37 -0.13 0.51 2.43
C TYR A 37 -1.17 1.21 1.54
N LEU A 38 -0.90 2.44 1.09
CA LEU A 38 -1.70 3.09 0.05
C LEU A 38 -1.63 2.28 -1.25
N ALA A 39 -0.45 1.84 -1.67
CA ALA A 39 -0.29 1.01 -2.85
C ALA A 39 -1.05 -0.32 -2.73
N VAL A 40 -0.95 -1.01 -1.59
CA VAL A 40 -1.69 -2.26 -1.32
C VAL A 40 -3.20 -2.04 -1.45
N ASP A 41 -3.73 -1.00 -0.80
CA ASP A 41 -5.14 -0.64 -0.88
C ASP A 41 -5.60 -0.34 -2.32
N PHE A 42 -4.78 0.38 -3.09
CA PHE A 42 -5.08 0.67 -4.50
C PHE A 42 -5.08 -0.59 -5.35
N ILE A 43 -4.09 -1.49 -5.17
CA ILE A 43 -4.01 -2.77 -5.88
C ILE A 43 -5.26 -3.60 -5.60
N ASP A 44 -5.60 -3.78 -4.33
CA ASP A 44 -6.69 -4.67 -3.92
C ASP A 44 -8.05 -4.13 -4.35
N ARG A 45 -8.30 -2.82 -4.22
CA ARG A 45 -9.54 -2.20 -4.70
C ARG A 45 -9.64 -2.25 -6.22
N TYR A 46 -8.56 -1.97 -6.94
CA TYR A 46 -8.53 -2.00 -8.41
C TYR A 46 -8.80 -3.41 -8.95
N LEU A 47 -8.15 -4.44 -8.39
CA LEU A 47 -8.40 -5.84 -8.75
C LEU A 47 -9.79 -6.32 -8.32
N SER A 48 -10.40 -5.72 -7.30
CA SER A 48 -11.75 -6.07 -6.87
C SER A 48 -12.86 -5.59 -7.83
N ILE A 49 -12.58 -4.61 -8.69
CA ILE A 49 -13.56 -4.04 -9.64
C ILE A 49 -13.30 -4.41 -11.10
N THR A 50 -12.06 -4.80 -11.44
CA THR A 50 -11.70 -5.25 -12.79
C THR A 50 -12.01 -6.74 -13.00
N GLN A 51 -11.83 -7.23 -14.23
CA GLN A 51 -12.08 -8.64 -14.61
C GLN A 51 -10.96 -9.14 -15.51
N ASP A 52 -10.62 -10.42 -15.40
CA ASP A 52 -9.74 -11.16 -16.32
C ASP A 52 -8.40 -10.49 -16.63
N MET A 53 -7.80 -9.81 -15.63
CA MET A 53 -6.52 -9.15 -15.80
C MET A 53 -5.40 -10.17 -16.14
N PRO A 54 -4.58 -9.88 -17.16
CA PRO A 54 -3.43 -10.72 -17.49
C PRO A 54 -2.38 -10.71 -16.39
N LYS A 55 -1.77 -11.87 -16.13
CA LYS A 55 -0.72 -12.05 -15.10
C LYS A 55 0.47 -11.12 -15.30
N ASN A 56 0.88 -10.90 -16.55
CA ASN A 56 1.99 -10.03 -16.90
C ASN A 56 1.70 -8.54 -16.65
N LYS A 57 0.46 -8.16 -16.32
CA LYS A 57 0.11 -6.80 -15.93
C LYS A 57 0.24 -6.55 -14.42
N LEU A 58 0.45 -7.58 -13.59
CA LEU A 58 0.52 -7.41 -12.13
C LEU A 58 1.65 -6.48 -11.68
N GLN A 59 2.84 -6.61 -12.25
CA GLN A 59 3.96 -5.72 -11.92
C GLN A 59 3.67 -4.26 -12.32
N LEU A 60 3.07 -4.07 -13.51
CA LEU A 60 2.66 -2.75 -13.98
C LEU A 60 1.61 -2.13 -13.05
N ILE A 61 0.60 -2.90 -12.62
CA ILE A 61 -0.40 -2.44 -11.66
C ILE A 61 0.28 -2.06 -10.34
N GLY A 62 1.11 -2.95 -9.78
CA GLY A 62 1.77 -2.73 -8.50
C GLY A 62 2.66 -1.50 -8.49
N VAL A 63 3.53 -1.35 -9.50
CA VAL A 63 4.44 -0.19 -9.58
C VAL A 63 3.68 1.12 -9.82
N SER A 64 2.58 1.08 -10.58
CA SER A 64 1.73 2.25 -10.81
C SER A 64 0.96 2.65 -9.56
N CYS A 65 0.42 1.68 -8.80
CA CYS A 65 -0.19 1.94 -7.50
C CYS A 65 0.82 2.54 -6.50
N LEU A 66 2.07 2.04 -6.50
CA LEU A 66 3.13 2.60 -5.66
C LEU A 66 3.53 4.01 -6.11
N PHE A 67 3.58 4.28 -7.42
CA PHE A 67 3.81 5.62 -7.95
C PHE A 67 2.72 6.62 -7.52
N ILE A 68 1.44 6.22 -7.57
CA ILE A 68 0.32 7.03 -7.07
C ILE A 68 0.49 7.29 -5.56
N GLY A 69 0.73 6.23 -4.77
CA GLY A 69 0.91 6.36 -3.32
C GLY A 69 2.08 7.29 -2.96
N ALA A 70 3.19 7.17 -3.67
CA ALA A 70 4.38 8.00 -3.41
C ALA A 70 4.10 9.48 -3.70
N LYS A 71 3.37 9.81 -4.77
CA LYS A 71 2.99 11.21 -5.07
C LYS A 71 2.03 11.82 -4.04
N ILE A 72 1.30 10.99 -3.28
CA ILE A 72 0.36 11.45 -2.25
C ILE A 72 1.08 11.67 -0.92
N GLU A 73 1.94 10.73 -0.52
CA GLU A 73 2.50 10.69 0.83
C GLU A 73 3.90 11.31 0.93
N GLU A 74 4.74 11.17 -0.10
CA GLU A 74 6.14 11.60 -0.03
C GLU A 74 6.28 13.10 -0.31
N ILE A 75 7.13 13.77 0.48
CA ILE A 75 7.50 15.18 0.20
C ILE A 75 8.26 15.26 -1.14
N TYR A 76 9.14 14.30 -1.39
CA TYR A 76 9.96 14.19 -2.60
C TYR A 76 9.88 12.75 -3.14
N PRO A 77 8.81 12.40 -3.87
CA PRO A 77 8.68 11.06 -4.44
C PRO A 77 9.76 10.79 -5.51
N PRO A 78 10.19 9.52 -5.69
CA PRO A 78 11.05 9.14 -6.80
C PRO A 78 10.43 9.52 -8.14
N LYS A 79 11.28 9.78 -9.14
CA LYS A 79 10.83 10.13 -10.50
C LYS A 79 10.28 8.91 -11.22
N LEU A 80 9.43 9.14 -12.21
CA LEU A 80 8.82 8.09 -13.04
C LEU A 80 9.85 7.09 -13.60
N LYS A 81 10.99 7.60 -14.11
CA LYS A 81 12.12 6.78 -14.57
C LYS A 81 12.67 5.80 -13.53
N GLU A 82 12.60 6.13 -12.24
CA GLU A 82 13.09 5.27 -11.15
C GLU A 82 12.11 4.11 -10.92
N PHE A 83 10.81 4.38 -10.99
CA PHE A 83 9.77 3.35 -10.98
C PHE A 83 9.83 2.44 -12.21
N ALA A 84 10.14 2.96 -13.40
CA ALA A 84 10.38 2.13 -14.57
C ALA A 84 11.66 1.28 -14.40
N TYR A 85 12.74 1.89 -13.90
CA TYR A 85 14.03 1.22 -13.69
C TYR A 85 13.93 0.02 -12.74
N VAL A 86 13.21 0.15 -11.62
CA VAL A 86 13.08 -0.94 -10.64
C VAL A 86 12.30 -2.16 -11.17
N THR A 87 11.61 -2.00 -12.31
CA THR A 87 10.93 -3.12 -12.98
C THR A 87 11.84 -3.94 -13.90
N ASP A 88 13.14 -3.61 -13.98
CA ASP A 88 14.12 -4.29 -14.84
C ASP A 88 13.69 -4.33 -16.32
N GLY A 89 13.13 -3.23 -16.80
CA GLY A 89 12.65 -3.08 -18.19
C GLY A 89 11.30 -3.73 -18.49
N ALA A 90 10.64 -4.34 -17.51
CA ALA A 90 9.33 -4.96 -17.70
C ALA A 90 8.20 -3.93 -17.89
N CYS A 91 8.36 -2.71 -17.36
CA CYS A 91 7.41 -1.61 -17.48
C CYS A 91 8.10 -0.34 -17.98
N THR A 92 7.56 0.28 -19.03
CA THR A 92 8.06 1.58 -19.51
C THR A 92 7.41 2.75 -18.77
N GLU A 93 8.02 3.94 -18.85
CA GLU A 93 7.47 5.16 -18.25
C GLU A 93 6.06 5.48 -18.78
N GLU A 94 5.83 5.29 -20.08
CA GLU A 94 4.53 5.52 -20.73
C GLU A 94 3.47 4.55 -20.21
N GLN A 95 3.84 3.27 -20.06
CA GLN A 95 2.92 2.25 -19.53
C GLN A 95 2.50 2.57 -18.10
N ILE A 96 3.43 3.06 -17.26
CA ILE A 96 3.14 3.45 -15.88
C ILE A 96 2.20 4.66 -15.86
N LEU A 97 2.42 5.67 -16.71
CA LEU A 97 1.53 6.83 -16.82
C LEU A 97 0.12 6.46 -17.30
N GLU A 98 0.01 5.60 -18.30
CA GLU A 98 -1.27 5.13 -18.80
C GLU A 98 -2.01 4.32 -17.72
N MET A 99 -1.32 3.40 -17.06
CA MET A 99 -1.89 2.57 -16.00
C MET A 99 -2.30 3.40 -14.79
N GLU A 100 -1.52 4.43 -14.42
CA GLU A 100 -1.90 5.39 -13.39
C GLU A 100 -3.28 6.00 -13.69
N LEU A 101 -3.49 6.53 -14.89
CA LEU A 101 -4.77 7.15 -15.25
C LEU A 101 -5.93 6.14 -15.23
N VAL A 102 -5.68 4.89 -15.63
CA VAL A 102 -6.68 3.81 -15.57
C VAL A 102 -7.06 3.52 -14.12
N ILE A 103 -6.08 3.37 -13.23
CA ILE A 103 -6.31 3.10 -11.80
C ILE A 103 -7.05 4.26 -11.14
N LEU A 104 -6.61 5.51 -11.36
CA LEU A 104 -7.22 6.70 -10.78
C LEU A 104 -8.70 6.85 -11.16
N LYS A 105 -9.03 6.62 -12.44
CA LYS A 105 -10.42 6.63 -12.93
C LYS A 105 -11.23 5.48 -12.36
N ALA A 106 -10.67 4.27 -12.34
CA ALA A 106 -11.37 3.09 -11.81
C ALA A 106 -11.70 3.23 -10.32
N LEU A 107 -10.82 3.86 -9.53
CA LEU A 107 -11.02 4.15 -8.12
C LEU A 107 -11.84 5.43 -7.86
N ASN A 108 -12.35 6.09 -8.90
CA ASN A 108 -13.08 7.37 -8.81
C ASN A 108 -12.33 8.42 -7.98
N TRP A 109 -11.00 8.48 -8.08
CA TRP A 109 -10.14 9.36 -7.30
C TRP A 109 -10.30 9.24 -5.77
N SER A 110 -10.86 8.12 -5.29
CA SER A 110 -10.90 7.80 -3.86
C SER A 110 -9.54 7.26 -3.42
N LEU A 111 -8.64 8.15 -2.99
CA LEU A 111 -7.21 7.84 -2.74
C LEU A 111 -6.76 8.02 -1.29
N CYS A 112 -7.67 8.35 -0.37
CA CYS A 112 -7.36 8.62 1.04
C CYS A 112 -8.02 7.58 1.97
N PRO A 113 -7.68 6.28 1.87
CA PRO A 113 -8.15 5.28 2.83
C PRO A 113 -7.47 5.48 4.20
N VAL A 114 -8.08 4.95 5.26
CA VAL A 114 -7.38 4.82 6.56
C VAL A 114 -6.66 3.48 6.55
N THR A 115 -5.36 3.51 6.30
CA THR A 115 -4.52 2.31 6.15
C THR A 115 -4.25 1.58 7.47
N PRO A 116 -3.74 0.32 7.43
CA PRO A 116 -3.27 -0.37 8.63
C PRO A 116 -2.22 0.44 9.43
N ASN A 117 -1.31 1.12 8.74
CA ASN A 117 -0.31 1.97 9.37
C ASN A 117 -0.94 3.15 10.11
N ALA A 118 -1.95 3.79 9.54
CA ALA A 118 -2.70 4.87 10.19
C ALA A 118 -3.45 4.39 11.45
N TRP A 119 -4.12 3.23 11.38
CA TRP A 119 -4.77 2.61 12.55
C TRP A 119 -3.76 2.27 13.65
N MET A 120 -2.60 1.71 13.30
CA MET A 120 -1.57 1.36 14.29
C MET A 120 -1.04 2.60 15.01
N LYS A 121 -0.73 3.67 14.27
CA LYS A 121 -0.31 4.96 14.84
C LYS A 121 -1.37 5.48 15.81
N LEU A 122 -2.66 5.41 15.43
CA LEU A 122 -3.77 5.83 16.29
C LEU A 122 -3.84 4.99 17.58
N PHE A 123 -3.80 3.66 17.50
CA PHE A 123 -3.91 2.80 18.67
C PHE A 123 -2.74 2.97 19.64
N LEU A 124 -1.50 3.12 19.13
CA LEU A 124 -0.34 3.40 19.99
C LEU A 124 -0.42 4.79 20.61
N GLN A 125 -0.90 5.79 19.85
CA GLN A 125 -1.09 7.13 20.38
C GLN A 125 -2.13 7.11 21.51
N LEU A 126 -3.29 6.47 21.31
CA LEU A 126 -4.32 6.35 22.34
C LEU A 126 -3.83 5.62 23.59
N LYS A 127 -3.00 4.59 23.42
CA LYS A 127 -2.41 3.85 24.54
C LYS A 127 -1.44 4.71 25.36
N ASN A 128 -0.69 5.60 24.72
CA ASN A 128 0.37 6.39 25.35
C ASN A 128 -0.01 7.85 25.62
N CYS A 129 -1.21 8.29 25.22
CA CYS A 129 -1.70 9.64 25.50
C CYS A 129 -1.76 9.86 27.02
N ASP A 130 -0.98 10.84 27.50
CA ASP A 130 -1.17 11.39 28.84
C ASP A 130 -2.57 11.98 28.98
N LYS A 131 -3.24 11.73 30.11
CA LYS A 131 -4.56 12.31 30.42
C LYS A 131 -4.51 13.82 30.71
N THR A 132 -3.35 14.45 30.63
CA THR A 132 -3.19 15.87 30.87
C THR A 132 -3.68 16.65 29.64
N PRO A 133 -4.63 17.59 29.78
CA PRO A 133 -5.09 18.39 28.65
C PRO A 133 -3.94 19.27 28.17
N ARG A 134 -3.37 18.94 27.02
CA ARG A 134 -2.33 19.74 26.37
C ARG A 134 -2.98 20.84 25.55
N ASN A 135 -2.56 22.08 25.76
CA ASN A 135 -2.93 23.25 24.96
C ASN A 135 -2.14 23.32 23.63
N GLU A 136 -1.62 22.19 23.14
CA GLU A 136 -0.83 22.12 21.92
C GLU A 136 -1.75 21.87 20.72
N LYS A 137 -1.61 22.68 19.67
CA LYS A 137 -2.38 22.53 18.42
C LYS A 137 -2.01 21.25 17.64
N PHE A 138 -0.90 20.61 18.00
CA PHE A 138 -0.34 19.44 17.32
C PHE A 138 0.14 18.41 18.35
N VAL A 139 -0.16 17.14 18.13
CA VAL A 139 0.30 16.03 18.96
C VAL A 139 1.38 15.27 18.20
N ASN A 140 2.62 15.35 18.69
CA ASN A 140 3.70 14.49 18.20
C ASN A 140 3.49 13.05 18.67
N SER A 141 3.98 12.06 17.91
CA SER A 141 3.91 10.64 18.29
C SER A 141 4.53 10.39 19.66
N GLN A 142 3.75 9.83 20.59
CA GLN A 142 4.16 9.55 21.97
C GLN A 142 4.49 8.07 22.21
N PHE A 143 4.79 7.32 21.14
CA PHE A 143 5.11 5.89 21.21
C PHE A 143 6.54 5.62 20.73
N SER A 144 7.17 4.60 21.31
CA SER A 144 8.51 4.20 20.90
C SER A 144 8.50 3.45 19.56
N GLY A 145 9.56 3.64 18.77
CA GLY A 145 9.65 3.06 17.42
C GLY A 145 9.83 1.54 17.39
N LEU A 146 10.48 0.95 18.40
CA LEU A 146 10.77 -0.50 18.45
C LEU A 146 9.50 -1.38 18.55
N PRO A 147 8.59 -1.15 19.51
CA PRO A 147 7.31 -1.87 19.57
C PRO A 147 6.47 -1.67 18.31
N PHE A 148 6.44 -0.44 17.78
CA PHE A 148 5.76 -0.14 16.52
C PHE A 148 6.30 -0.99 15.37
N SER A 149 7.62 -1.01 15.17
CA SER A 149 8.26 -1.79 14.11
C SER A 149 7.96 -3.29 14.22
N ARG A 150 8.01 -3.86 15.43
CA ARG A 150 7.71 -5.29 15.66
C ARG A 150 6.26 -5.64 15.33
N ILE A 151 5.30 -4.80 15.73
CA ILE A 151 3.89 -5.04 15.44
C ILE A 151 3.64 -4.88 13.94
N MET A 152 4.24 -3.87 13.31
CA MET A 152 4.08 -3.65 11.88
C MET A 152 4.68 -4.79 11.04
N GLN A 153 5.77 -5.44 11.46
CA GLN A 153 6.29 -6.65 10.79
C GLN A 153 5.28 -7.80 10.77
N LEU A 154 4.50 -7.97 11.85
CA LEU A 154 3.42 -8.96 11.89
C LEU A 154 2.29 -8.56 10.93
N ILE A 155 1.92 -7.28 10.90
CA ILE A 155 0.87 -6.77 9.99
C ILE A 155 1.30 -6.92 8.53
N ASP A 156 2.58 -6.70 8.20
CA ASP A 156 3.12 -6.94 6.86
C ASP A 156 2.92 -8.40 6.47
N LEU A 157 3.31 -9.34 7.33
CA LEU A 157 3.13 -10.78 7.10
C LEU A 157 1.66 -11.17 6.93
N CYS A 158 0.77 -10.64 7.79
CA CYS A 158 -0.67 -10.85 7.67
C CYS A 158 -1.22 -10.31 6.34
N THR A 159 -0.72 -9.15 5.91
CA THR A 159 -1.14 -8.48 4.67
C THR A 159 -0.77 -9.30 3.44
N MET A 160 0.26 -10.15 3.50
CA MET A 160 0.62 -11.06 2.41
C MET A 160 -0.46 -12.10 2.10
N ASP A 161 -1.22 -12.52 3.11
CA ASP A 161 -2.27 -13.50 2.96
C ASP A 161 -3.57 -12.86 2.42
N MET A 162 -4.20 -13.52 1.45
CA MET A 162 -5.45 -13.06 0.85
C MET A 162 -6.64 -13.09 1.82
N GLY A 163 -6.56 -13.89 2.88
CA GLY A 163 -7.57 -13.95 3.95
C GLY A 163 -7.65 -12.66 4.77
N SER A 164 -6.58 -11.86 4.82
CA SER A 164 -6.58 -10.55 5.49
C SER A 164 -7.66 -9.60 4.93
N LEU A 165 -8.00 -9.72 3.65
CA LEU A 165 -9.03 -8.92 2.98
C LEU A 165 -10.45 -9.17 3.48
N SER A 166 -10.68 -10.24 4.24
CA SER A 166 -11.96 -10.49 4.90
C SER A 166 -12.19 -9.62 6.13
N PHE A 167 -11.16 -8.93 6.62
CA PHE A 167 -11.20 -8.05 7.77
C PHE A 167 -11.03 -6.59 7.36
N LYS A 168 -11.70 -5.67 8.07
CA LYS A 168 -11.42 -4.24 7.95
C LYS A 168 -10.01 -3.95 8.47
N TYR A 169 -9.33 -2.95 7.92
CA TYR A 169 -7.99 -2.56 8.40
C TYR A 169 -7.94 -2.26 9.90
N SER A 170 -9.00 -1.70 10.48
CA SER A 170 -9.10 -1.44 11.93
C SER A 170 -9.18 -2.70 12.81
N VAL A 171 -9.52 -3.85 12.22
CA VAL A 171 -9.64 -5.15 12.91
C VAL A 171 -8.40 -6.01 12.66
N LEU A 172 -7.75 -5.80 11.51
CA LEU A 172 -6.49 -6.47 11.17
C LEU A 172 -5.33 -6.01 12.05
N VAL A 173 -5.33 -4.73 12.44
CA VAL A 173 -4.36 -4.07 13.34
C VAL A 173 -4.77 -4.28 14.78
#